data_AF-A0A0F3NDA5-F1
#
_entry.id   AF-A0A0F3NDA5-F1
#
_cell.length_a   1.000
_cell.length_b   1.000
_cell.length_c   1.000
_cell.angle_alpha   90.00
_cell.angle_beta   90.00
_cell.angle_gamma   90.00
#
_symmetry.space_group_name_H-M   'P 1'
#
loop_
_entity.id
_entity.type
_entity.pdbx_description
1 polymer ?
#
loop_
_entity_poly.entity_id
_entity_poly.type
_entity_poly.pdbx_seq_one_letter_code
_entity_poly.pdbx_strand_id
1 'polypeptide(L)'
;MLINADLRVDAPIINARVRKQYLERCMRIASIGCNFSYNYQVDHLDDDMALLGEICNGDHEICNALMAAEHPIIILGQDAIVGDKGHAVLMNVLRIARKFNIVRDGWNGFNVLHKAAARVGGLDVGFLPEDPVNFGVSDILAAAAKNDI
;
A
#
# COMPACT_ATOMS: atom_id res chain seq x y z
N MET A 1 -0.30 6.82 6.47
CA MET A 1 -1.49 5.98 6.20
C MET A 1 -1.02 4.62 5.72
N LEU A 2 -1.53 3.56 6.36
CA LEU A 2 -1.24 2.16 6.03
C LEU A 2 -2.44 1.60 5.27
N ILE A 3 -2.23 0.96 4.13
CA ILE A 3 -3.31 0.37 3.33
C ILE A 3 -3.02 -1.12 3.21
N ASN A 4 -3.80 -1.94 3.91
CA ASN A 4 -3.65 -3.39 4.03
C ASN A 4 -2.20 -3.85 4.31
N ALA A 5 -1.51 -3.18 5.23
CA ALA A 5 -0.08 -3.37 5.46
C ALA A 5 0.22 -3.70 6.92
N ASP A 6 0.45 -4.98 7.25
CA ASP A 6 0.88 -5.40 8.58
C ASP A 6 2.39 -5.19 8.74
N LEU A 7 2.79 -3.98 9.11
CA LEU A 7 4.20 -3.66 9.34
C LEU A 7 4.83 -4.52 10.44
N ARG A 8 4.06 -4.98 11.43
CA ARG A 8 4.60 -5.75 12.55
C ARG A 8 5.07 -7.13 12.10
N VAL A 9 4.32 -7.76 11.20
CA VAL A 9 4.63 -9.10 10.66
C VAL A 9 5.52 -9.00 9.41
N ASP A 10 5.16 -8.16 8.45
CA ASP A 10 5.79 -8.14 7.13
C ASP A 10 7.11 -7.35 7.11
N ALA A 11 7.24 -6.30 7.92
CA ALA A 11 8.46 -5.48 7.98
C ALA A 11 8.78 -4.93 9.40
N PRO A 12 9.22 -5.79 10.33
CA PRO A 12 9.45 -5.41 11.73
C PRO A 12 10.40 -4.22 11.92
N ILE A 13 11.40 -4.07 11.06
CA ILE A 13 12.35 -2.94 11.12
C ILE A 13 11.67 -1.62 10.74
N ILE A 14 10.79 -1.64 9.74
CA ILE A 14 9.98 -0.47 9.35
C ILE A 14 9.01 -0.13 10.48
N ASN A 15 8.33 -1.12 11.04
CA ASN A 15 7.47 -0.96 12.21
C ASN A 15 8.19 -0.31 13.40
N ALA A 16 9.43 -0.72 13.69
CA ALA A 16 10.23 -0.12 14.74
C ALA A 16 10.55 1.36 14.47
N ARG A 17 10.83 1.75 13.21
CA ARG A 17 11.04 3.14 12.82
C ARG A 17 9.77 3.97 12.89
N VAL A 18 8.63 3.43 12.45
CA VAL A 18 7.32 4.07 12.56
C VAL A 18 6.97 4.28 14.04
N ARG A 19 7.19 3.27 14.88
CA ARG A 19 7.02 3.38 16.34
C ARG A 19 7.91 4.45 16.95
N LYS A 20 9.18 4.54 16.53
CA LYS A 20 10.09 5.60 17.00
C LYS A 20 9.53 6.99 16.66
N GLN A 21 9.09 7.21 15.42
CA GLN A 21 8.49 8.48 15.00
C GLN A 21 7.18 8.78 15.73
N TYR A 22 6.35 7.78 15.99
CA TYR A 22 5.15 7.91 16.81
C TYR A 22 5.49 8.43 18.22
N LEU A 23 6.49 7.84 18.87
CA LEU A 23 6.90 8.22 20.23
C LEU A 23 7.60 9.58 20.30
N GLU A 24 8.41 9.93 19.29
CA GLU A 24 9.20 11.17 19.31
C GLU A 24 8.44 12.39 18.77
N ARG A 25 7.51 12.18 17.82
CA ARG A 25 6.85 13.26 17.07
C ARG A 25 5.33 13.24 17.14
N CYS A 26 4.74 12.35 17.94
CA CYS A 26 3.28 12.19 18.04
C CYS A 26 2.62 12.04 16.65
N MET A 27 3.28 11.32 15.74
CA MET A 27 2.83 11.13 14.37
C MET A 27 1.47 10.41 14.35
N ARG A 28 0.46 11.01 13.71
CA ARG A 28 -0.83 10.35 13.49
C ARG A 28 -0.68 9.21 12.48
N ILE A 29 -1.15 8.03 12.82
CA ILE A 29 -1.10 6.84 11.97
C ILE A 29 -2.53 6.34 11.79
N ALA A 30 -2.94 6.13 10.55
CA ALA A 30 -4.24 5.57 10.21
C ALA A 30 -4.07 4.35 9.33
N SER A 31 -4.98 3.37 9.44
CA SER A 31 -5.00 2.15 8.63
C SER A 31 -6.35 1.94 7.93
N ILE A 32 -6.30 1.39 6.71
CA ILE A 32 -7.45 0.94 5.92
C ILE A 32 -7.21 -0.49 5.46
N GLY A 33 -8.25 -1.32 5.41
CA GLY A 33 -8.13 -2.75 5.15
C GLY A 33 -8.09 -3.55 6.43
N CYS A 34 -7.61 -4.80 6.38
CA CYS A 34 -7.65 -5.71 7.52
C CYS A 34 -7.18 -5.06 8.83
N ASN A 35 -7.99 -5.20 9.88
CA ASN A 35 -7.67 -4.68 11.21
C ASN A 35 -6.52 -5.45 11.89
N PHE A 36 -5.29 -4.98 11.67
CA PHE A 36 -4.08 -5.52 12.28
C PHE A 36 -3.80 -4.93 13.67
N SER A 37 -3.15 -5.72 14.53
CA SER A 37 -2.70 -5.27 15.85
C SER A 37 -1.31 -4.65 15.78
N TYR A 38 -1.20 -3.36 16.10
CA TYR A 38 0.05 -2.61 16.16
C TYR A 38 0.48 -2.32 17.60
N ASN A 39 1.78 -2.07 17.81
CA ASN A 39 2.36 -1.80 19.13
C ASN A 39 2.38 -0.29 19.48
N TYR A 40 1.48 0.47 18.85
CA TYR A 40 1.28 1.91 18.99
C TYR A 40 -0.14 2.23 18.49
N GLN A 41 -0.65 3.43 18.81
CA GLN A 41 -2.00 3.82 18.40
C GLN A 41 -2.07 3.98 16.88
N VAL A 42 -3.07 3.31 16.29
CA VAL A 42 -3.41 3.41 14.88
C VAL A 42 -4.90 3.65 14.80
N ASP A 43 -5.28 4.72 14.11
CA ASP A 43 -6.67 5.02 13.81
C ASP A 43 -7.11 4.09 12.67
N HIS A 44 -7.74 2.97 13.02
CA HIS A 44 -8.33 2.09 12.03
C HIS A 44 -9.60 2.74 11.48
N LEU A 45 -9.60 3.04 10.18
CA LEU A 45 -10.68 3.79 9.53
C LEU A 45 -11.81 2.88 9.05
N ASP A 46 -11.45 1.82 8.34
CA ASP A 46 -12.39 0.82 7.81
C ASP A 46 -11.63 -0.44 7.34
N ASP A 47 -12.33 -1.57 7.30
CA ASP A 47 -11.88 -2.82 6.71
C ASP A 47 -12.06 -2.82 5.17
N ASP A 48 -13.00 -2.03 4.63
CA ASP A 48 -13.27 -1.98 3.18
C ASP A 48 -12.38 -0.97 2.43
N MET A 49 -11.83 -1.43 1.30
CA MET A 49 -11.08 -0.59 0.36
C MET A 49 -11.97 0.40 -0.39
N ALA A 50 -13.30 0.26 -0.36
CA ALA A 50 -14.24 1.24 -0.90
C ALA A 50 -14.02 2.65 -0.34
N LEU A 51 -13.57 2.76 0.93
CA LEU A 51 -13.24 4.03 1.59
C LEU A 51 -12.20 4.85 0.81
N LEU A 52 -11.31 4.20 0.06
CA LEU A 52 -10.33 4.90 -0.78
C LEU A 52 -11.01 5.81 -1.82
N GLY A 53 -12.23 5.47 -2.26
CA GLY A 53 -13.04 6.31 -3.14
C GLY A 53 -13.48 7.61 -2.47
N GLU A 54 -13.92 7.55 -1.22
CA GLU A 54 -14.32 8.72 -0.43
C GLU A 54 -13.12 9.65 -0.16
N ILE A 55 -11.96 9.07 0.18
CA ILE A 55 -10.72 9.82 0.36
C ILE A 55 -10.26 10.47 -0.94
N CYS A 56 -10.41 9.78 -2.09
CA CYS A 56 -10.16 10.39 -3.41
C CYS A 56 -11.05 11.62 -3.65
N ASN A 57 -12.31 11.56 -3.25
CA ASN A 57 -13.25 12.68 -3.40
C ASN A 57 -13.00 13.79 -2.37
N GLY A 58 -12.37 13.47 -1.24
CA GLY A 58 -12.06 14.40 -0.17
C GLY A 58 -13.11 14.42 0.94
N ASP A 59 -14.00 13.44 0.95
CA ASP A 59 -15.20 13.42 1.79
C ASP A 59 -14.95 12.76 3.16
N HIS A 60 -13.72 12.30 3.41
CA HIS A 60 -13.33 11.62 4.64
C HIS A 60 -12.49 12.51 5.57
N GLU A 61 -12.65 12.38 6.88
CA GLU A 61 -11.96 13.20 7.89
C GLU A 61 -10.42 13.12 7.83
N ILE A 62 -9.88 11.98 7.37
CA ILE A 62 -8.44 11.78 7.18
C ILE A 62 -7.83 12.76 6.18
N CYS A 63 -8.65 13.29 5.26
CA CYS A 63 -8.20 14.24 4.25
C CYS A 63 -7.63 15.51 4.90
N ASN A 64 -8.23 15.97 6.02
CA ASN A 64 -7.73 17.12 6.77
C ASN A 64 -6.34 16.86 7.34
N ALA A 65 -6.11 15.65 7.87
CA ALA A 65 -4.81 15.26 8.38
C ALA A 65 -3.76 15.12 7.27
N LEU A 66 -4.16 14.58 6.10
CA LEU A 66 -3.28 14.47 4.94
C LEU A 66 -2.90 15.84 4.35
N MET A 67 -3.82 16.80 4.34
CA MET A 67 -3.56 18.17 3.90
C MET A 67 -2.67 18.95 4.87
N ALA A 68 -2.87 18.75 6.18
CA ALA A 68 -2.10 19.45 7.21
C ALA A 68 -0.68 18.87 7.39
N ALA A 69 -0.42 17.65 6.92
CA ALA A 69 0.87 17.00 7.07
C ALA A 69 1.92 17.60 6.12
N GLU A 70 3.06 18.03 6.68
CA GLU A 70 4.20 18.48 5.87
C GLU A 70 4.81 17.32 5.08
N HIS A 71 4.95 16.14 5.69
CA HIS A 71 5.61 14.97 5.09
C HIS A 71 4.70 13.73 5.15
N PRO A 72 3.58 13.72 4.39
CA PRO A 72 2.64 12.60 4.42
C PRO A 72 3.27 11.35 3.80
N ILE A 73 2.95 10.18 4.36
CA ILE A 73 3.42 8.87 3.89
C ILE A 73 2.23 7.95 3.66
N ILE A 74 2.23 7.24 2.54
CA ILE A 74 1.36 6.10 2.26
C ILE A 74 2.23 4.85 2.14
N ILE A 75 1.87 3.80 2.87
CA ILE A 75 2.43 2.45 2.71
C ILE A 75 1.31 1.52 2.25
N LEU A 76 1.41 1.05 1.01
CA LEU A 76 0.48 0.12 0.39
C LEU A 76 1.02 -1.30 0.51
N GLY A 77 0.31 -2.16 1.24
CA GLY A 77 0.62 -3.59 1.29
C GLY A 77 0.39 -4.23 -0.07
N GLN A 78 1.33 -5.07 -0.53
CA GLN A 78 1.19 -5.77 -1.81
C GLN A 78 -0.10 -6.60 -1.90
N ASP A 79 -0.64 -7.08 -0.78
CA ASP A 79 -1.83 -7.94 -0.78
C ASP A 79 -3.09 -7.13 -1.16
N ALA A 80 -3.07 -5.80 -1.00
CA ALA A 80 -4.15 -4.93 -1.47
C ALA A 80 -4.20 -4.75 -3.00
N ILE A 81 -3.13 -5.10 -3.71
CA ILE A 81 -3.04 -4.97 -5.17
C ILE A 81 -3.06 -6.32 -5.90
N VAL A 82 -3.38 -7.41 -5.20
CA VAL A 82 -3.57 -8.74 -5.77
C VAL A 82 -5.06 -8.98 -6.06
N GLY A 83 -5.35 -9.67 -7.17
CA GLY A 83 -6.70 -10.04 -7.59
C GLY A 83 -7.42 -8.97 -8.43
N ASP A 84 -8.67 -9.25 -8.78
CA ASP A 84 -9.44 -8.49 -9.79
C ASP A 84 -9.60 -7.00 -9.46
N LYS A 85 -9.70 -6.67 -8.17
CA LYS A 85 -9.84 -5.28 -7.69
C LYS A 85 -8.52 -4.56 -7.46
N GLY A 86 -7.38 -5.26 -7.56
CA GLY A 86 -6.06 -4.72 -7.21
C GLY A 86 -5.66 -3.50 -8.04
N HIS A 87 -6.02 -3.49 -9.33
CA HIS A 87 -5.78 -2.35 -10.20
C HIS A 87 -6.57 -1.10 -9.74
N ALA A 88 -7.85 -1.26 -9.41
CA ALA A 88 -8.68 -0.17 -8.93
C ALA A 88 -8.17 0.41 -7.60
N VAL A 89 -7.73 -0.46 -6.69
CA VAL A 89 -7.09 -0.06 -5.43
C VAL A 89 -5.84 0.78 -5.71
N LEU A 90 -4.90 0.26 -6.51
CA LEU A 90 -3.67 0.98 -6.86
C LEU A 90 -3.97 2.35 -7.48
N MET A 91 -4.92 2.42 -8.40
CA MET A 91 -5.32 3.68 -9.04
C MET A 91 -5.89 4.69 -8.06
N ASN A 92 -6.74 4.26 -7.12
CA ASN A 92 -7.25 5.15 -6.07
C ASN A 92 -6.13 5.66 -5.18
N VAL A 93 -5.20 4.80 -4.75
CA VAL A 93 -4.07 5.22 -3.92
C VAL A 93 -3.17 6.22 -4.66
N LEU A 94 -2.90 6.01 -5.95
CA LEU A 94 -2.13 6.96 -6.76
C LEU A 94 -2.85 8.31 -6.91
N ARG A 95 -4.19 8.31 -7.04
CA ARG A 95 -5.00 9.54 -7.06
C ARG A 95 -4.91 10.28 -5.73
N ILE A 96 -5.00 9.58 -4.60
CA ILE A 96 -4.80 10.15 -3.27
C ILE A 96 -3.39 10.74 -3.16
N ALA A 97 -2.36 10.00 -3.57
CA ALA A 97 -0.98 10.45 -3.51
C ALA A 97 -0.74 11.75 -4.30
N ARG A 98 -1.35 11.87 -5.49
CA ARG A 98 -1.31 13.11 -6.27
C ARG A 98 -2.12 14.23 -5.64
N LYS A 99 -3.34 13.95 -5.19
CA LYS A 99 -4.27 14.94 -4.62
C LYS A 99 -3.69 15.63 -3.39
N PHE A 100 -3.05 14.86 -2.50
CA PHE A 100 -2.46 15.38 -1.26
C PHE A 100 -0.95 15.66 -1.39
N ASN A 101 -0.44 15.80 -2.62
CA ASN A 101 0.94 16.16 -2.90
C ASN A 101 1.98 15.28 -2.17
N ILE A 102 1.67 13.98 -2.03
CA ILE A 102 2.47 13.00 -1.29
C ILE A 102 3.76 12.65 -2.05
N VAL A 103 3.71 12.75 -3.38
CA VAL A 103 4.84 12.59 -4.28
C VAL A 103 5.10 13.92 -4.97
N ARG A 104 6.25 14.53 -4.67
CA ARG A 104 6.66 15.84 -5.16
C ARG A 104 8.16 16.01 -5.09
N ASP A 105 8.68 17.10 -5.65
CA ASP A 105 10.10 17.41 -5.55
C ASP A 105 10.54 17.56 -4.08
N GLY A 106 11.59 16.83 -3.71
CA GLY A 106 12.11 16.78 -2.34
C GLY A 106 11.35 15.85 -1.38
N TRP A 107 10.23 15.23 -1.79
CA TRP A 107 9.50 14.30 -0.94
C TRP A 107 8.75 13.21 -1.73
N ASN A 108 9.14 11.95 -1.52
CA ASN A 108 8.40 10.79 -2.04
C ASN A 108 7.84 9.96 -0.89
N GLY A 109 6.58 10.23 -0.53
CA GLY A 109 5.87 9.53 0.54
C GLY A 109 5.13 8.26 0.08
N PHE A 110 5.13 7.92 -1.21
CA PHE A 110 4.42 6.75 -1.72
C PHE A 110 5.32 5.51 -1.70
N ASN A 111 4.88 4.48 -0.97
CA ASN A 111 5.65 3.26 -0.77
C ASN A 111 4.76 2.02 -0.97
N VAL A 112 5.34 0.97 -1.56
CA VAL A 112 4.72 -0.36 -1.64
C VAL A 112 5.50 -1.33 -0.76
N LEU A 113 4.80 -2.06 0.10
CA LEU A 113 5.37 -3.05 0.99
C LEU A 113 5.30 -4.43 0.34
N HIS A 114 6.46 -4.94 -0.08
CA HIS A 114 6.62 -6.29 -0.60
C HIS A 114 6.93 -7.29 0.53
N LYS A 115 6.39 -8.51 0.44
CA LYS A 115 6.61 -9.57 1.43
C LYS A 115 7.72 -10.56 1.05
N ALA A 116 8.16 -10.53 -0.22
CA ALA A 116 9.18 -11.44 -0.73
C ALA A 116 10.40 -10.67 -1.24
N ALA A 117 11.58 -11.00 -0.73
CA ALA A 117 12.83 -10.32 -1.06
C ALA A 117 13.16 -10.37 -2.57
N ALA A 118 12.94 -11.52 -3.21
CA ALA A 118 13.22 -11.70 -4.63
C ALA A 118 12.26 -10.91 -5.56
N ARG A 119 11.12 -10.44 -5.05
CA ARG A 119 10.09 -9.79 -5.87
C ARG A 119 10.58 -8.48 -6.47
N VAL A 120 11.27 -7.66 -5.68
CA VAL A 120 11.79 -6.37 -6.17
C VAL A 120 12.85 -6.60 -7.24
N GLY A 121 13.82 -7.49 -6.99
CA GLY A 121 14.86 -7.80 -7.98
C GLY A 121 14.30 -8.40 -9.27
N GLY A 122 13.26 -9.25 -9.19
CA GLY A 122 12.57 -9.77 -10.38
C GLY A 122 11.86 -8.68 -11.18
N LEU A 123 11.17 -7.76 -10.50
CA LEU A 123 10.52 -6.62 -11.15
C LEU A 123 11.54 -5.69 -11.81
N ASP A 124 12.68 -5.44 -11.16
CA ASP A 124 13.74 -4.56 -11.67
C ASP A 124 14.37 -5.07 -12.98
N VAL A 125 14.53 -6.39 -13.12
CA VAL A 125 15.07 -7.01 -14.35
C VAL A 125 13.99 -7.30 -15.39
N GLY A 126 12.75 -6.88 -15.15
CA GLY A 126 11.63 -7.09 -16.07
C GLY A 126 11.15 -8.54 -16.14
N PHE A 127 11.30 -9.31 -15.07
CA PHE A 127 10.80 -10.69 -14.97
C PHE A 127 9.28 -10.70 -14.76
N LEU A 128 8.59 -10.28 -15.83
CA LEU A 128 7.15 -10.16 -15.96
C LEU A 128 6.67 -11.11 -17.06
N PRO A 129 5.39 -11.54 -17.03
CA PRO A 129 4.79 -12.21 -18.18
C PRO A 129 4.90 -11.33 -19.44
N GLU A 130 5.02 -11.96 -20.62
CA GLU A 130 5.06 -11.22 -21.90
C GLU A 130 3.78 -10.39 -22.12
N ASP A 131 2.63 -10.92 -21.71
CA ASP A 131 1.36 -10.19 -21.63
C ASP A 131 0.88 -10.11 -20.18
N PRO A 132 1.34 -9.12 -19.39
CA PRO A 132 0.99 -9.03 -17.98
C PRO A 132 -0.47 -8.59 -17.75
N VAL A 133 -1.18 -8.18 -18.80
CA VAL A 133 -2.60 -7.76 -18.72
C VAL A 133 -3.52 -8.98 -18.84
N ASN A 134 -3.21 -9.89 -19.77
CA ASN A 134 -4.07 -11.04 -20.07
C ASN A 134 -3.48 -12.38 -19.62
N PHE A 135 -2.23 -12.42 -19.15
CA PHE A 135 -1.54 -13.63 -18.74
C PHE A 135 -0.79 -13.42 -17.43
N GLY A 136 -1.51 -13.64 -16.33
CA GLY A 136 -1.00 -13.45 -14.97
C GLY A 136 -0.42 -14.71 -14.34
N VAL A 137 -0.13 -14.63 -13.04
CA VAL A 137 0.38 -15.77 -12.25
C VAL A 137 -0.60 -16.95 -12.27
N SER A 138 -1.90 -16.70 -12.17
CA SER A 138 -2.92 -17.74 -12.21
C SER A 138 -2.91 -18.50 -13.53
N ASP A 139 -2.70 -17.80 -14.65
CA ASP A 139 -2.64 -18.39 -15.99
C ASP A 139 -1.36 -19.19 -16.18
N ILE A 140 -0.23 -18.68 -15.69
CA ILE A 140 1.05 -19.40 -15.67
C ILE A 140 0.92 -20.71 -14.89
N LEU A 141 0.34 -20.67 -13.68
CA LEU A 141 0.15 -21.87 -12.87
C LEU A 141 -0.79 -22.87 -13.55
N ALA A 142 -1.84 -22.39 -14.21
CA ALA A 142 -2.77 -23.23 -14.94
C ALA A 142 -2.13 -23.89 -16.19
N ALA A 143 -1.28 -23.16 -16.92
CA ALA A 143 -0.57 -23.67 -18.09
C ALA A 143 0.53 -24.67 -17.69
N ALA A 144 1.28 -24.39 -16.61
CA ALA A 144 2.26 -25.33 -16.05
C ALA A 144 1.61 -26.65 -15.57
N ALA A 145 0.42 -26.57 -14.95
CA ALA A 145 -0.33 -27.76 -14.54
C ALA A 145 -0.79 -28.63 -15.73
N LYS A 146 -0.89 -28.05 -16.93
CA LYS A 146 -1.26 -28.73 -18.17
C LYS A 146 -0.05 -29.20 -19.01
N ASN A 147 1.18 -28.89 -18.59
CA ASN A 147 2.41 -29.04 -19.39
C ASN A 147 2.39 -28.25 -20.72
N ASP A 148 1.71 -27.10 -20.76
CA ASP A 148 1.64 -26.23 -21.95
C ASP A 148 2.79 -25.20 -22.02
N ILE A 149 3.62 -25.13 -20.96
CA ILE A 149 4.85 -24.34 -20.81
C ILE A 149 5.86 -25.09 -19.94
#